data_AF-A0A962MXD9-F1
#
_entry.id   AF-A0A962MXD9-F1
#
_cell.length_a   1.000
_cell.length_b   1.000
_cell.length_c   1.000
_cell.angle_alpha   90.00
_cell.angle_beta   90.00
_cell.angle_gamma   90.00
#
_symmetry.space_group_name_H-M   'P 1'
#
loop_
_entity.id
_entity.type
_entity.pdbx_description
1 polymer ?
#
loop_
_entity_poly.entity_id
_entity_poly.type
_entity_poly.pdbx_seq_one_letter_code
_entity_poly.pdbx_strand_id
1 'polypeptide(L)'
;MSKRDDHLHAVRSIIDELDLSSIRRKLSRTDVGEGWSESKIKKTEEVYRNWLYLRYKYWPKEIAPLNRAADIFWHFHILDTRKYHWDCERIFGSYLHHFPYLGLRGPEDYLKLQEAIDESKSIYFQEYGKVVTEFHTLRIDKANKEQPSDHISQPTKDRALPCYIRIRKNASSSMMRLISGQYSTDRIFSISAWARAGTDGNPITVDSSDQELAAQLASLKHRQWELDCIVSNVPFGVHQKLARKVRYFTLVREPVSRCLSWWKAAYKARFDRPAWSLVEAYDQNIRRIVDDLAIPELSNDQTRLIAGVGTRAVQEDDFLKAKDNIEEYFDYAGCVEDFDSEIERLIHLMGWNNCRAFRENETGDVELRLPPDSAEIFEDANEWDIRLYEWLQRRSSSVDRITTNAI
;
A
#
# COMPACT_ATOMS: atom_id res chain seq x y z
N MET A 1 -14.00 -41.19 -4.33
CA MET A 1 -13.41 -40.25 -3.35
C MET A 1 -12.50 -41.06 -2.45
N SER A 2 -11.29 -40.58 -2.18
CA SER A 2 -10.32 -41.25 -1.31
C SER A 2 -10.74 -41.08 0.16
N LYS A 3 -10.38 -42.02 1.06
CA LYS A 3 -10.57 -41.86 2.52
C LYS A 3 -10.00 -40.54 3.06
N ARG A 4 -8.97 -39.99 2.39
CA ARG A 4 -8.38 -38.69 2.72
C ARG A 4 -9.31 -37.52 2.37
N ASP A 5 -10.03 -37.61 1.26
CA ASP A 5 -10.94 -36.55 0.81
C ASP A 5 -12.15 -36.48 1.75
N ASP A 6 -12.68 -37.64 2.15
CA ASP A 6 -13.78 -37.74 3.12
C ASP A 6 -13.40 -37.11 4.46
N HIS A 7 -12.14 -37.29 4.89
CA HIS A 7 -11.64 -36.71 6.13
C HIS A 7 -11.46 -35.18 6.03
N LEU A 8 -10.93 -34.68 4.91
CA LEU A 8 -10.79 -33.23 4.68
C LEU A 8 -12.17 -32.55 4.60
N HIS A 9 -13.16 -33.21 4.01
CA HIS A 9 -14.54 -32.71 4.01
C HIS A 9 -15.14 -32.66 5.42
N ALA A 10 -14.92 -33.70 6.24
CA ALA A 10 -15.38 -33.71 7.63
C ALA A 10 -14.75 -32.57 8.45
N VAL A 11 -13.44 -32.37 8.34
CA VAL A 11 -12.74 -31.27 9.02
C VAL A 11 -13.26 -29.91 8.55
N ARG A 12 -13.51 -29.74 7.24
CA ARG A 12 -14.11 -28.50 6.73
C ARG A 12 -15.49 -28.23 7.35
N SER A 13 -16.34 -29.25 7.46
CA SER A 13 -17.66 -29.11 8.11
C SER A 13 -17.52 -28.68 9.57
N ILE A 14 -16.61 -29.28 10.32
CA ILE A 14 -16.34 -28.91 11.72
C ILE A 14 -15.90 -27.43 11.80
N ILE A 15 -15.00 -27.01 10.91
CA ILE A 15 -14.52 -25.62 10.85
C ILE A 15 -15.66 -24.67 10.52
N ASP A 16 -16.57 -25.02 9.61
CA ASP A 16 -17.71 -24.17 9.23
C ASP A 16 -18.75 -24.03 10.36
N GLU A 17 -18.90 -25.06 11.18
CA GLU A 17 -19.81 -25.10 12.33
C GLU A 17 -19.29 -24.40 13.58
N LEU A 18 -18.02 -23.94 13.61
CA LEU A 18 -17.50 -23.23 14.78
C LEU A 18 -18.36 -22.00 15.11
N ASP A 19 -18.81 -21.91 16.36
CA ASP A 19 -19.44 -20.70 16.88
C ASP A 19 -18.37 -19.66 17.21
N LEU A 20 -18.17 -18.68 16.32
CA LEU A 20 -17.23 -17.57 16.52
C LEU A 20 -17.94 -16.26 16.94
N SER A 21 -19.21 -16.34 17.37
CA SER A 21 -20.05 -15.16 17.67
C SER A 21 -19.47 -14.26 18.78
N SER A 22 -18.93 -14.86 19.85
CA SER A 22 -18.30 -14.11 20.94
C SER A 22 -17.05 -13.36 20.49
N ILE A 23 -16.26 -13.94 19.58
CA ILE A 23 -15.07 -13.31 18.99
C ILE A 23 -15.49 -12.14 18.12
N ARG A 24 -16.45 -12.34 17.20
CA ARG A 24 -17.04 -11.26 16.39
C ARG A 24 -17.52 -10.10 17.25
N ARG A 25 -18.30 -10.41 18.29
CA ARG A 25 -18.86 -9.40 19.22
C ARG A 25 -17.78 -8.65 19.98
N LYS A 26 -16.68 -9.31 20.34
CA LYS A 26 -15.58 -8.62 21.03
C LYS A 26 -14.78 -7.76 20.06
N LEU A 27 -14.50 -8.24 18.85
CA LEU A 27 -13.79 -7.49 17.82
C LEU A 27 -14.54 -6.23 17.36
N SER A 28 -15.87 -6.22 17.39
CA SER A 28 -16.67 -5.04 17.00
C SER A 28 -16.69 -3.93 18.05
N ARG A 29 -16.31 -4.22 19.30
CA ARG A 29 -16.31 -3.25 20.39
C ARG A 29 -15.12 -2.31 20.31
N THR A 30 -15.37 -1.01 20.50
CA THR A 30 -14.33 0.03 20.48
C THR A 30 -13.65 0.23 21.83
N ASP A 31 -14.26 -0.23 22.92
CA ASP A 31 -13.77 -0.06 24.30
C ASP A 31 -12.86 -1.20 24.76
N VAL A 32 -13.14 -2.43 24.33
CA VAL A 32 -12.45 -3.67 24.79
C VAL A 32 -11.96 -4.55 23.64
N GLY A 33 -12.12 -4.07 22.40
CA GLY A 33 -11.75 -4.78 21.19
C GLY A 33 -11.21 -3.83 20.14
N GLU A 34 -11.31 -4.25 18.88
CA GLU A 34 -10.66 -3.56 17.76
C GLU A 34 -11.56 -2.54 17.03
N GLY A 35 -12.83 -2.41 17.44
CA GLY A 35 -13.80 -1.53 16.78
C GLY A 35 -14.07 -1.87 15.31
N TRP A 36 -13.92 -3.13 14.91
CA TRP A 36 -14.05 -3.53 13.51
C TRP A 36 -15.49 -3.43 13.01
N SER A 37 -15.64 -2.98 11.76
CA SER A 37 -16.94 -3.02 11.07
C SER A 37 -17.40 -4.45 10.82
N GLU A 38 -18.71 -4.65 10.73
CA GLU A 38 -19.31 -5.96 10.45
C GLU A 38 -18.77 -6.57 9.15
N SER A 39 -18.61 -5.75 8.10
CA SER A 39 -18.04 -6.17 6.82
C SER A 39 -16.61 -6.69 6.96
N LYS A 40 -15.78 -6.01 7.77
CA LYS A 40 -14.41 -6.45 8.04
C LYS A 40 -14.40 -7.75 8.82
N ILE A 41 -15.20 -7.84 9.90
CA ILE A 41 -15.32 -9.06 10.72
C ILE A 41 -15.72 -10.26 9.85
N LYS A 42 -16.74 -10.11 9.01
CA LYS A 42 -17.23 -11.19 8.15
C LYS A 42 -16.16 -11.69 7.19
N LYS A 43 -15.42 -10.77 6.55
CA LYS A 43 -14.35 -11.16 5.63
C LYS A 43 -13.15 -11.77 6.37
N THR A 44 -12.77 -11.22 7.52
CA THR A 44 -11.68 -11.78 8.34
C THR A 44 -12.03 -13.17 8.84
N GLU A 45 -13.28 -13.41 9.25
CA GLU A 45 -13.74 -14.72 9.68
C GLU A 45 -13.65 -15.76 8.56
N GLU A 46 -14.02 -15.40 7.32
CA GLU A 46 -13.86 -16.29 6.15
C GLU A 46 -12.38 -16.68 5.97
N VAL A 47 -11.49 -15.69 6.01
CA VAL A 47 -10.04 -15.90 5.88
C VAL A 47 -9.51 -16.77 7.04
N TYR A 48 -9.96 -16.52 8.27
CA TYR A 48 -9.56 -17.27 9.45
C TYR A 48 -9.99 -18.74 9.39
N ARG A 49 -11.25 -19.01 9.00
CA ARG A 49 -11.75 -20.39 8.81
C ARG A 49 -10.95 -21.13 7.73
N ASN A 50 -10.68 -20.46 6.61
CA ASN A 50 -9.85 -21.04 5.56
C ASN A 50 -8.43 -21.31 6.04
N TRP A 51 -7.83 -20.41 6.83
CA TRP A 51 -6.52 -20.62 7.42
C TRP A 51 -6.49 -21.81 8.40
N LEU A 52 -7.50 -22.02 9.24
CA LEU A 52 -7.61 -23.22 10.09
C LEU A 52 -7.62 -24.51 9.26
N TYR A 53 -8.31 -24.50 8.12
CA TYR A 53 -8.33 -25.65 7.20
C TYR A 53 -6.94 -25.88 6.57
N LEU A 54 -6.24 -24.82 6.18
CA LEU A 54 -4.86 -24.94 5.67
C LEU A 54 -3.90 -25.48 6.73
N ARG A 55 -4.01 -25.04 7.99
CA ARG A 55 -3.23 -25.59 9.12
C ARG A 55 -3.43 -27.10 9.24
N TYR A 56 -4.65 -27.57 9.07
CA TYR A 56 -4.96 -28.99 9.12
C TYR A 56 -4.40 -29.74 7.89
N LYS A 57 -4.76 -29.28 6.69
CA LYS A 57 -4.47 -29.99 5.42
C LYS A 57 -2.98 -30.15 5.16
N TYR A 58 -2.18 -29.14 5.52
CA TYR A 58 -0.75 -29.07 5.21
C TYR A 58 0.16 -29.46 6.39
N TRP A 59 -0.40 -29.93 7.52
CA TRP A 59 0.39 -30.44 8.64
C TRP A 59 1.38 -31.54 8.20
N PRO A 60 2.66 -31.53 8.64
CA PRO A 60 3.26 -30.71 9.70
C PRO A 60 3.90 -29.39 9.25
N LYS A 61 3.68 -28.95 8.01
CA LYS A 61 4.20 -27.65 7.54
C LYS A 61 3.55 -26.52 8.35
N GLU A 62 4.35 -25.56 8.80
CA GLU A 62 3.84 -24.34 9.42
C GLU A 62 3.19 -23.42 8.39
N ILE A 63 2.01 -22.88 8.71
CA ILE A 63 1.28 -21.91 7.86
C ILE A 63 0.96 -20.71 8.74
N ALA A 64 1.65 -19.60 8.51
CA ALA A 64 1.40 -18.36 9.24
C ALA A 64 -0.01 -17.82 8.95
N PRO A 65 -0.64 -17.10 9.89
CA PRO A 65 -1.82 -16.32 9.60
C PRO A 65 -1.58 -15.40 8.40
N LEU A 66 -2.54 -15.35 7.48
CA LEU A 66 -2.34 -14.78 6.14
C LEU A 66 -2.18 -13.26 6.15
N ASN A 67 -2.64 -12.61 7.21
CA ASN A 67 -2.47 -11.19 7.49
C ASN A 67 -2.69 -10.93 8.99
N ARG A 68 -2.38 -9.70 9.42
CA ARG A 68 -2.53 -9.26 10.81
C ARG A 68 -3.97 -9.38 11.34
N ALA A 69 -4.97 -9.15 10.50
CA ALA A 69 -6.36 -9.29 10.92
C ALA A 69 -6.71 -10.76 11.24
N ALA A 70 -6.23 -11.73 10.46
CA ALA A 70 -6.40 -13.14 10.76
C ALA A 70 -5.64 -13.56 12.04
N ASP A 71 -4.44 -13.00 12.27
CA ASP A 71 -3.68 -13.23 13.52
C ASP A 71 -4.40 -12.66 14.75
N ILE A 72 -4.90 -11.43 14.67
CA ILE A 72 -5.72 -10.83 15.74
C ILE A 72 -6.98 -11.66 15.99
N PHE A 73 -7.68 -12.10 14.93
CA PHE A 73 -8.85 -12.96 15.09
C PHE A 73 -8.48 -14.25 15.84
N TRP A 74 -7.32 -14.84 15.52
CA TRP A 74 -6.79 -16.00 16.22
C TRP A 74 -6.47 -15.70 17.70
N HIS A 75 -5.83 -14.57 18.02
CA HIS A 75 -5.57 -14.18 19.42
C HIS A 75 -6.87 -14.08 20.22
N PHE A 76 -7.89 -13.43 19.66
CA PHE A 76 -9.19 -13.33 20.32
C PHE A 76 -9.87 -14.69 20.50
N HIS A 77 -9.61 -15.65 19.61
CA HIS A 77 -10.04 -17.03 19.81
C HIS A 77 -9.29 -17.68 20.97
N ILE A 78 -7.95 -17.57 21.03
CA ILE A 78 -7.10 -18.11 22.09
C ILE A 78 -7.49 -17.59 23.48
N LEU A 79 -7.89 -16.32 23.58
CA LEU A 79 -8.28 -15.70 24.86
C LEU A 79 -9.43 -16.43 25.57
N ASP A 80 -10.34 -17.05 24.82
CA ASP A 80 -11.30 -18.01 25.38
C ASP A 80 -10.66 -19.40 25.43
N THR A 81 -9.74 -19.58 26.37
CA THR A 81 -8.85 -20.75 26.44
C THR A 81 -9.58 -22.08 26.44
N ARG A 82 -10.75 -22.17 27.10
CA ARG A 82 -11.57 -23.40 27.14
C ARG A 82 -12.18 -23.69 25.78
N LYS A 83 -12.79 -22.69 25.15
CA LYS A 83 -13.39 -22.83 23.83
C LYS A 83 -12.33 -23.16 22.79
N TYR A 84 -11.22 -22.43 22.79
CA TYR A 84 -10.13 -22.64 21.84
C TYR A 84 -9.54 -24.04 21.96
N HIS A 85 -9.35 -24.55 23.17
CA HIS A 85 -8.92 -25.93 23.38
C HIS A 85 -9.92 -26.92 22.79
N TRP A 86 -11.22 -26.74 23.06
CA TRP A 86 -12.26 -27.64 22.53
C TRP A 86 -12.35 -27.61 21.00
N ASP A 87 -12.27 -26.41 20.40
CA ASP A 87 -12.28 -26.25 18.94
C ASP A 87 -11.02 -26.87 18.30
N CYS A 88 -9.84 -26.74 18.95
CA CYS A 88 -8.60 -27.38 18.49
C CYS A 88 -8.67 -28.90 18.54
N GLU A 89 -9.18 -29.48 19.63
CA GLU A 89 -9.38 -30.93 19.74
C GLU A 89 -10.30 -31.46 18.63
N ARG A 90 -11.37 -30.72 18.30
CA ARG A 90 -12.30 -31.11 17.23
C ARG A 90 -11.67 -31.06 15.84
N ILE A 91 -10.80 -30.08 15.57
CA ILE A 91 -10.22 -29.86 14.24
C ILE A 91 -8.93 -30.65 14.07
N PHE A 92 -8.00 -30.53 15.00
CA PHE A 92 -6.63 -31.03 14.91
C PHE A 92 -6.38 -32.28 15.75
N GLY A 93 -7.30 -32.66 16.63
CA GLY A 93 -7.09 -33.75 17.61
C GLY A 93 -6.01 -33.45 18.66
N SER A 94 -5.60 -32.18 18.76
CA SER A 94 -4.61 -31.68 19.71
C SER A 94 -4.68 -30.15 19.78
N TYR A 95 -4.10 -29.57 20.82
CA TYR A 95 -4.00 -28.13 20.97
C TYR A 95 -3.06 -27.50 19.93
N LEU A 96 -3.56 -26.55 19.13
CA LEU A 96 -2.72 -25.79 18.21
C LEU A 96 -2.02 -24.67 18.99
N HIS A 97 -0.71 -24.81 19.19
CA HIS A 97 0.08 -23.79 19.89
C HIS A 97 0.35 -22.57 19.02
N HIS A 98 0.30 -21.38 19.62
CA HIS A 98 0.68 -20.11 19.00
C HIS A 98 2.04 -19.64 19.54
N PHE A 99 2.92 -19.20 18.65
CA PHE A 99 4.19 -18.57 18.99
C PHE A 99 4.14 -17.08 18.61
N PRO A 100 3.79 -16.18 19.53
CA PRO A 100 3.51 -14.77 19.22
C PRO A 100 4.76 -13.91 19.01
N TYR A 101 5.96 -14.48 19.12
CA TYR A 101 7.22 -13.71 19.18
C TYR A 101 8.00 -13.68 17.86
N LEU A 102 7.50 -14.35 16.81
CA LEU A 102 8.14 -14.34 15.49
C LEU A 102 8.03 -12.93 14.88
N GLY A 103 9.16 -12.35 14.50
CA GLY A 103 9.25 -11.01 13.92
C GLY A 103 9.57 -9.90 14.91
N LEU A 104 9.74 -10.21 16.21
CA LEU A 104 9.98 -9.21 17.25
C LEU A 104 11.46 -9.06 17.65
N ARG A 105 12.36 -9.90 17.11
CA ARG A 105 13.78 -9.96 17.53
C ARG A 105 14.74 -9.18 16.62
N GLY A 106 14.22 -8.18 15.92
CA GLY A 106 14.97 -7.34 14.99
C GLY A 106 14.73 -7.66 13.51
N PRO A 107 15.45 -6.97 12.59
CA PRO A 107 15.15 -6.99 11.16
C PRO A 107 15.20 -8.38 10.51
N GLU A 108 16.17 -9.23 10.88
CA GLU A 108 16.28 -10.59 10.34
C GLU A 108 15.10 -11.48 10.73
N ASP A 109 14.61 -11.34 11.96
CA ASP A 109 13.46 -12.11 12.46
C ASP A 109 12.16 -11.61 11.79
N TYR A 110 12.09 -10.31 11.52
CA TYR A 110 10.98 -9.71 10.76
C TYR A 110 10.94 -10.22 9.31
N LEU A 111 12.09 -10.38 8.65
CA LEU A 111 12.15 -10.97 7.31
C LEU A 111 11.62 -12.41 7.30
N LYS A 112 11.99 -13.22 8.30
CA LYS A 112 11.45 -14.59 8.45
C LYS A 112 9.93 -14.60 8.62
N LEU A 113 9.38 -13.63 9.36
CA LEU A 113 7.94 -13.47 9.46
C LEU A 113 7.31 -13.15 8.09
N GLN A 114 7.91 -12.27 7.30
CA GLN A 114 7.41 -11.94 5.96
C GLN A 114 7.45 -13.15 5.03
N GLU A 115 8.58 -13.87 4.98
CA GLU A 115 8.73 -15.08 4.16
C GLU A 115 7.67 -16.14 4.51
N ALA A 116 7.43 -16.37 5.80
CA ALA A 116 6.41 -17.32 6.27
C ALA A 116 4.99 -16.89 5.87
N ILE A 117 4.68 -15.60 5.93
CA ILE A 117 3.39 -15.06 5.50
C ILE A 117 3.22 -15.22 3.98
N ASP A 118 4.24 -14.92 3.19
CA ASP A 118 4.17 -14.96 1.72
C ASP A 118 4.08 -16.39 1.19
N GLU A 119 4.78 -17.34 1.82
CA GLU A 119 4.58 -18.76 1.57
C GLU A 119 3.14 -19.20 1.89
N SER A 120 2.59 -18.72 3.00
CA SER A 120 1.22 -19.05 3.42
C SER A 120 0.17 -18.47 2.47
N LYS A 121 0.36 -17.23 1.97
CA LYS A 121 -0.47 -16.63 0.92
C LYS A 121 -0.39 -17.41 -0.39
N SER A 122 0.79 -17.89 -0.76
CA SER A 122 0.99 -18.71 -1.97
C SER A 122 0.20 -20.00 -1.90
N ILE A 123 0.22 -20.68 -0.74
CA ILE A 123 -0.57 -21.88 -0.48
C ILE A 123 -2.07 -21.57 -0.51
N TYR A 124 -2.48 -20.44 0.09
CA TYR A 124 -3.88 -20.02 0.05
C TYR A 124 -4.38 -19.76 -1.37
N PHE A 125 -3.56 -19.11 -2.21
CA PHE A 125 -3.89 -18.88 -3.60
C PHE A 125 -4.03 -20.20 -4.38
N GLN A 126 -3.13 -21.16 -4.15
CA GLN A 126 -3.22 -22.49 -4.75
C GLN A 126 -4.49 -23.25 -4.34
N GLU A 127 -4.90 -23.14 -3.07
CA GLU A 127 -6.07 -23.84 -2.55
C GLU A 127 -7.39 -23.22 -3.00
N TYR A 128 -7.48 -21.89 -3.04
CA TYR A 128 -8.75 -21.17 -3.19
C TYR A 128 -8.86 -20.31 -4.45
N GLY A 129 -7.77 -20.14 -5.22
CA GLY A 129 -7.72 -19.21 -6.35
C GLY A 129 -7.96 -17.75 -5.97
N LYS A 130 -7.84 -17.41 -4.69
CA LYS A 130 -8.13 -16.09 -4.12
C LYS A 130 -6.84 -15.47 -3.60
N VAL A 131 -6.63 -14.19 -3.89
CA VAL A 131 -5.58 -13.40 -3.25
C VAL A 131 -6.15 -12.80 -1.97
N VAL A 132 -5.47 -13.01 -0.84
CA VAL A 132 -5.80 -12.33 0.41
C VAL A 132 -5.12 -10.97 0.41
N THR A 133 -5.90 -9.92 0.18
CA THR A 133 -5.45 -8.55 0.39
C THR A 133 -5.60 -8.17 1.87
N GLU A 134 -4.84 -7.17 2.34
CA GLU A 134 -5.19 -6.51 3.58
C GLU A 134 -6.65 -6.03 3.50
N PHE A 135 -7.42 -6.13 4.59
CA PHE A 135 -8.75 -5.53 4.68
C PHE A 135 -8.64 -4.01 4.70
N HIS A 136 -8.30 -3.45 3.55
CA HIS A 136 -8.57 -2.07 3.27
C HIS A 136 -10.08 -1.99 3.06
N THR A 137 -10.79 -1.42 4.04
CA THR A 137 -11.88 -0.51 3.68
C THR A 137 -11.26 0.67 2.93
N LEU A 138 -10.93 0.47 1.65
CA LEU A 138 -11.40 1.46 0.70
C LEU A 138 -12.92 1.33 0.78
N ARG A 139 -13.58 2.34 1.35
CA ARG A 139 -14.94 2.65 0.95
C ARG A 139 -14.89 2.90 -0.56
N ILE A 140 -15.02 1.83 -1.34
CA ILE A 140 -15.85 1.91 -2.53
C ILE A 140 -17.25 1.79 -1.96
N ASP A 141 -17.73 2.89 -1.36
CA ASP A 141 -19.17 3.04 -1.27
C ASP A 141 -19.66 2.90 -2.70
N LYS A 142 -20.70 2.07 -2.88
CA LYS A 142 -21.49 2.02 -4.11
C LYS A 142 -22.15 3.40 -4.29
N ALA A 143 -21.38 4.42 -4.59
CA ALA A 143 -21.87 5.65 -5.17
C ALA A 143 -22.02 5.34 -6.66
N ASN A 144 -23.29 5.15 -7.05
CA ASN A 144 -23.83 5.07 -8.41
C ASN A 144 -22.95 4.38 -9.46
N LYS A 145 -23.49 3.27 -9.99
CA LYS A 145 -23.15 2.78 -11.33
C LYS A 145 -23.51 3.85 -12.37
N GLU A 146 -22.70 4.88 -12.50
CA GLU A 146 -22.50 5.52 -13.79
C GLU A 146 -21.29 4.81 -14.40
N GLN A 147 -21.52 4.13 -15.52
CA GLN A 147 -20.45 3.55 -16.29
C GLN A 147 -19.46 4.68 -16.65
N PRO A 148 -18.13 4.46 -16.54
CA PRO A 148 -17.18 5.41 -17.08
C PRO A 148 -17.51 5.60 -18.55
N SER A 149 -17.77 6.85 -18.95
CA SER A 149 -18.05 7.20 -20.33
C SER A 149 -16.83 6.86 -21.19
N ASP A 150 -17.03 6.16 -22.30
CA ASP A 150 -16.03 5.81 -23.33
C ASP A 150 -15.47 7.04 -24.09
N HIS A 151 -15.25 8.18 -23.41
CA HIS A 151 -14.92 9.47 -24.02
C HIS A 151 -13.43 9.68 -24.29
N ILE A 152 -12.55 8.81 -23.80
CA ILE A 152 -11.18 8.77 -24.31
C ILE A 152 -11.19 7.85 -25.53
N SER A 153 -11.22 8.47 -26.71
CA SER A 153 -11.08 7.84 -28.01
C SER A 153 -10.05 6.71 -27.95
N GLN A 154 -10.37 5.57 -28.57
CA GLN A 154 -9.52 4.38 -28.64
C GLN A 154 -8.02 4.75 -28.74
N PRO A 155 -7.14 4.07 -27.99
CA PRO A 155 -5.73 4.41 -27.90
C PRO A 155 -5.15 4.40 -29.31
N THR A 156 -4.88 5.58 -29.85
CA THR A 156 -4.07 5.67 -31.06
C THR A 156 -2.66 5.28 -30.65
N LYS A 157 -2.01 4.43 -31.46
CA LYS A 157 -0.65 3.91 -31.18
C LYS A 157 0.38 5.02 -30.94
N ASP A 158 0.07 6.26 -31.33
CA ASP A 158 0.95 7.42 -31.23
C ASP A 158 0.78 8.23 -29.93
N ARG A 159 -0.24 7.98 -29.10
CA ARG A 159 -0.40 8.70 -27.82
C ARG A 159 0.48 8.08 -26.74
N ALA A 160 1.31 8.92 -26.11
CA ALA A 160 2.13 8.50 -24.98
C ALA A 160 1.25 7.96 -23.83
N LEU A 161 1.74 6.94 -23.15
CA LEU A 161 1.07 6.30 -22.02
C LEU A 161 1.36 7.08 -20.73
N PRO A 162 0.37 7.72 -20.11
CA PRO A 162 0.59 8.46 -18.87
C PRO A 162 0.89 7.50 -17.71
N CYS A 163 1.86 7.86 -16.87
CA CYS A 163 2.30 7.10 -15.71
C CYS A 163 2.27 7.98 -14.45
N TYR A 164 1.32 7.70 -13.57
CA TYR A 164 1.24 8.32 -12.26
C TYR A 164 2.25 7.69 -11.30
N ILE A 165 3.26 8.45 -10.86
CA ILE A 165 4.11 8.02 -9.74
C ILE A 165 3.36 8.34 -8.44
N ARG A 166 2.87 7.29 -7.80
CA ARG A 166 2.11 7.32 -6.57
C ARG A 166 3.03 7.41 -5.37
N ILE A 167 3.25 8.64 -4.90
CA ILE A 167 3.97 8.89 -3.65
C ILE A 167 3.01 8.79 -2.47
N ARG A 168 3.38 8.03 -1.42
CA ARG A 168 2.52 7.86 -0.25
C ARG A 168 2.31 9.21 0.44
N LYS A 169 1.04 9.49 0.78
CA LYS A 169 0.60 10.66 1.57
C LYS A 169 0.62 12.02 0.85
N ASN A 170 0.76 12.01 -0.47
CA ASN A 170 0.64 13.20 -1.33
C ASN A 170 -0.73 13.23 -2.04
N ALA A 171 -1.82 13.19 -1.26
CA ALA A 171 -3.19 13.07 -1.80
C ALA A 171 -3.41 11.87 -2.75
N SER A 172 -2.59 10.81 -2.60
CA SER A 172 -2.60 9.66 -3.52
C SER A 172 -3.95 8.93 -3.60
N SER A 173 -4.76 8.94 -2.54
CA SER A 173 -6.10 8.35 -2.55
C SER A 173 -7.07 9.14 -3.42
N SER A 174 -7.01 10.47 -3.33
CA SER A 174 -7.81 11.38 -4.15
C SER A 174 -7.43 11.23 -5.62
N MET A 175 -6.12 11.17 -5.93
CA MET A 175 -5.64 10.93 -7.29
C MET A 175 -6.10 9.59 -7.85
N MET A 176 -6.06 8.51 -7.06
CA MET A 176 -6.56 7.21 -7.51
C MET A 176 -8.05 7.27 -7.86
N ARG A 177 -8.86 7.97 -7.06
CA ARG A 177 -10.30 8.16 -7.34
C ARG A 177 -10.51 8.96 -8.61
N LEU A 178 -9.70 10.00 -8.84
CA LEU A 178 -9.72 10.77 -10.08
C LEU A 178 -9.39 9.87 -11.28
N ILE A 179 -8.24 9.18 -11.27
CA ILE A 179 -7.80 8.29 -12.35
C ILE A 179 -8.86 7.20 -12.65
N SER A 180 -9.41 6.55 -11.62
CA SER A 180 -10.46 5.54 -11.80
C SER A 180 -11.79 6.10 -12.33
N GLY A 181 -12.03 7.40 -12.20
CA GLY A 181 -13.16 8.08 -12.85
C GLY A 181 -12.92 8.41 -14.32
N GLN A 182 -11.66 8.43 -14.77
CA GLN A 182 -11.28 8.80 -16.15
C GLN A 182 -11.04 7.59 -17.05
N TYR A 183 -10.57 6.48 -16.50
CA TYR A 183 -10.18 5.31 -17.25
C TYR A 183 -10.88 4.05 -16.73
N SER A 184 -11.24 3.16 -17.65
CA SER A 184 -11.75 1.83 -17.30
C SER A 184 -10.70 1.03 -16.52
N THR A 185 -11.12 0.31 -15.49
CA THR A 185 -10.23 -0.42 -14.57
C THR A 185 -9.30 -1.41 -15.28
N ASP A 186 -9.76 -2.05 -16.34
CA ASP A 186 -8.98 -2.99 -17.16
C ASP A 186 -7.91 -2.29 -18.01
N ARG A 187 -8.07 -1.00 -18.27
CA ARG A 187 -7.15 -0.14 -19.04
C ARG A 187 -6.16 0.62 -18.15
N ILE A 188 -6.28 0.49 -16.83
CA ILE A 188 -5.31 0.96 -15.83
C ILE A 188 -4.40 -0.21 -15.43
N PHE A 189 -3.09 -0.02 -15.52
CA PHE A 189 -2.12 -1.01 -15.03
C PHE A 189 -1.45 -0.51 -13.75
N SER A 190 -1.58 -1.26 -12.66
CA SER A 190 -0.92 -0.93 -11.40
C SER A 190 0.38 -1.71 -11.26
N ILE A 191 1.48 -1.00 -11.02
CA ILE A 191 2.78 -1.57 -10.67
C ILE A 191 2.99 -1.30 -9.19
N SER A 192 3.24 -2.36 -8.43
CA SER A 192 3.49 -2.24 -7.00
C SER A 192 4.65 -3.08 -6.49
N ALA A 193 5.52 -2.46 -5.69
CA ALA A 193 6.43 -3.16 -4.79
C ALA A 193 5.85 -3.12 -3.36
N TRP A 194 5.61 -4.30 -2.76
CA TRP A 194 5.01 -4.41 -1.43
C TRP A 194 5.97 -3.96 -0.32
N ALA A 195 7.18 -4.54 -0.30
CA ALA A 195 8.20 -4.25 0.70
C ALA A 195 8.89 -2.90 0.48
N ARG A 196 8.77 -2.32 -0.73
CA ARG A 196 9.48 -1.12 -1.26
C ARG A 196 11.01 -1.14 -1.16
N ALA A 197 11.60 -1.99 -0.32
CA ALA A 197 13.01 -2.33 -0.26
C ALA A 197 13.18 -3.83 -0.47
N GLY A 198 14.26 -4.20 -1.16
CA GLY A 198 14.67 -5.60 -1.36
C GLY A 198 15.30 -6.20 -0.11
N THR A 199 15.73 -7.45 -0.22
CA THR A 199 16.42 -8.17 0.87
C THR A 199 17.77 -7.56 1.24
N ASP A 200 18.36 -6.80 0.32
CA ASP A 200 19.58 -6.01 0.53
C ASP A 200 19.31 -4.66 1.23
N GLY A 201 18.05 -4.36 1.53
CA GLY A 201 17.60 -3.11 2.13
C GLY A 201 17.52 -1.93 1.15
N ASN A 202 17.88 -2.11 -0.11
CA ASN A 202 17.82 -1.06 -1.12
C ASN A 202 16.42 -0.93 -1.70
N PRO A 203 15.97 0.28 -2.08
CA PRO A 203 14.68 0.47 -2.75
C PRO A 203 14.52 -0.41 -3.99
N ILE A 204 13.35 -1.04 -4.13
CA ILE A 204 12.98 -1.82 -5.31
C ILE A 204 12.69 -0.86 -6.45
N THR A 205 13.52 -0.90 -7.49
CA THR A 205 13.41 -0.16 -8.76
C THR A 205 13.01 -1.10 -9.91
N VAL A 206 12.72 -0.53 -11.08
CA VAL A 206 12.44 -1.31 -12.29
C VAL A 206 13.61 -2.17 -12.78
N ASP A 207 14.81 -1.93 -12.26
CA ASP A 207 16.05 -2.68 -12.56
C ASP A 207 16.44 -3.65 -11.45
N SER A 208 15.67 -3.70 -10.36
CA SER A 208 15.93 -4.61 -9.24
C SER A 208 15.64 -6.07 -9.63
N SER A 209 16.28 -7.00 -8.94
CA SER A 209 16.10 -8.45 -9.13
C SER A 209 14.81 -9.01 -8.50
N ASP A 210 13.84 -8.15 -8.19
CA ASP A 210 12.57 -8.53 -7.57
C ASP A 210 11.69 -9.29 -8.58
N GLN A 211 11.40 -10.57 -8.29
CA GLN A 211 10.72 -11.46 -9.22
C GLN A 211 9.27 -11.06 -9.46
N GLU A 212 8.58 -10.55 -8.43
CA GLU A 212 7.19 -10.13 -8.53
C GLU A 212 7.06 -8.89 -9.42
N LEU A 213 7.92 -7.89 -9.20
CA LEU A 213 7.99 -6.70 -10.05
C LEU A 213 8.41 -7.06 -11.48
N ALA A 214 9.37 -7.97 -11.67
CA ALA A 214 9.75 -8.43 -13.00
C ALA A 214 8.56 -9.06 -13.76
N ALA A 215 7.73 -9.85 -13.09
CA ALA A 215 6.52 -10.42 -13.67
C ALA A 215 5.48 -9.35 -14.03
N GLN A 216 5.29 -8.35 -13.15
CA GLN A 216 4.41 -7.20 -13.42
C GLN A 216 4.90 -6.40 -14.65
N LEU A 217 6.20 -6.12 -14.74
CA LEU A 217 6.81 -5.40 -15.87
C LEU A 217 6.70 -6.19 -17.19
N ALA A 218 6.84 -7.51 -17.15
CA ALA A 218 6.63 -8.37 -18.32
C ALA A 218 5.18 -8.32 -18.82
N SER A 219 4.21 -8.39 -17.91
CA SER A 219 2.79 -8.24 -18.23
C SER A 219 2.47 -6.85 -18.78
N LEU A 220 3.01 -5.79 -18.17
CA LEU A 220 2.89 -4.42 -18.65
C LEU A 220 3.44 -4.28 -20.07
N LYS A 221 4.62 -4.85 -20.35
CA LYS A 221 5.23 -4.82 -21.68
C LYS A 221 4.34 -5.48 -22.74
N HIS A 222 3.65 -6.57 -22.40
CA HIS A 222 2.70 -7.20 -23.33
C HIS A 222 1.46 -6.31 -23.55
N ARG A 223 0.92 -5.71 -22.49
CA ARG A 223 -0.35 -4.97 -22.52
C ARG A 223 -0.22 -3.49 -22.85
N GLN A 224 0.99 -2.94 -22.98
CA GLN A 224 1.26 -1.49 -23.11
C GLN A 224 0.44 -0.76 -24.20
N TRP A 225 -0.01 -1.45 -25.24
CA TRP A 225 -0.80 -0.88 -26.34
C TRP A 225 -2.31 -0.85 -26.08
N GLU A 226 -2.78 -1.61 -25.10
CA GLU A 226 -4.19 -1.69 -24.70
C GLU A 226 -4.52 -0.73 -23.54
N LEU A 227 -3.50 -0.30 -22.81
CA LEU A 227 -3.63 0.51 -21.60
C LEU A 227 -3.75 2.00 -21.88
N ASP A 228 -4.41 2.72 -20.98
CA ASP A 228 -4.53 4.17 -21.02
C ASP A 228 -3.78 4.87 -19.89
N CYS A 229 -3.46 4.15 -18.81
CA CYS A 229 -2.76 4.74 -17.66
C CYS A 229 -1.96 3.67 -16.90
N ILE A 230 -0.78 4.07 -16.42
CA ILE A 230 0.01 3.32 -15.44
C ILE A 230 -0.10 4.02 -14.10
N VAL A 231 -0.29 3.25 -13.03
CA VAL A 231 -0.15 3.72 -11.65
C VAL A 231 1.02 2.96 -11.03
N SER A 232 2.07 3.67 -10.64
CA SER A 232 3.30 3.07 -10.10
C SER A 232 3.56 3.55 -8.68
N ASN A 233 3.77 2.66 -7.72
CA ASN A 233 4.39 3.04 -6.43
C ASN A 233 5.91 2.75 -6.39
N VAL A 234 6.49 2.30 -7.51
CA VAL A 234 7.92 2.08 -7.66
C VAL A 234 8.58 3.34 -8.24
N PRO A 235 9.90 3.55 -8.00
CA PRO A 235 10.64 4.69 -8.54
C PRO A 235 10.52 4.81 -10.07
N PHE A 236 10.70 6.03 -10.55
CA PHE A 236 10.79 6.39 -11.96
C PHE A 236 11.70 5.44 -12.75
N GLY A 237 11.32 5.13 -13.99
CA GLY A 237 12.11 4.23 -14.87
C GLY A 237 11.29 3.28 -15.75
N VAL A 238 9.99 3.13 -15.49
CA VAL A 238 9.10 2.22 -16.25
C VAL A 238 9.18 2.40 -17.77
N HIS A 239 9.36 3.63 -18.26
CA HIS A 239 9.50 3.96 -19.68
C HIS A 239 10.64 3.19 -20.37
N GLN A 240 11.70 2.83 -19.64
CA GLN A 240 12.84 2.06 -20.17
C GLN A 240 12.47 0.61 -20.49
N LYS A 241 11.36 0.11 -19.95
CA LYS A 241 10.90 -1.28 -20.15
C LYS A 241 9.88 -1.40 -21.28
N LEU A 242 9.41 -0.28 -21.83
CA LEU A 242 8.32 -0.21 -22.79
C LEU A 242 8.79 0.33 -24.13
N ALA A 243 8.13 -0.13 -25.20
CA ALA A 243 8.35 0.38 -26.55
C ALA A 243 7.46 1.61 -26.83
N ARG A 244 6.32 1.70 -26.15
CA ARG A 244 5.43 2.85 -26.17
C ARG A 244 6.03 3.97 -25.33
N LYS A 245 6.04 5.19 -25.89
CA LYS A 245 6.43 6.40 -25.17
C LYS A 245 5.60 6.54 -23.90
N VAL A 246 6.24 6.82 -22.77
CA VAL A 246 5.60 7.06 -21.47
C VAL A 246 5.85 8.51 -21.06
N ARG A 247 4.84 9.14 -20.45
CA ARG A 247 4.98 10.46 -19.83
C ARG A 247 4.51 10.40 -18.40
N TYR A 248 5.21 11.08 -17.51
CA TYR A 248 4.98 10.93 -16.08
C TYR A 248 4.16 12.08 -15.53
N PHE A 249 3.43 11.80 -14.46
CA PHE A 249 2.92 12.87 -13.62
C PHE A 249 2.90 12.46 -12.16
N THR A 250 2.98 13.44 -11.26
CA THR A 250 2.92 13.19 -9.81
C THR A 250 2.50 14.44 -9.03
N LEU A 251 2.26 14.25 -7.73
CA LEU A 251 2.07 15.32 -6.76
C LEU A 251 3.06 15.14 -5.61
N VAL A 252 3.67 16.24 -5.19
CA VAL A 252 4.51 16.36 -4.00
C VAL A 252 3.77 17.09 -2.88
N ARG A 253 4.21 16.91 -1.65
CA ARG A 253 3.67 17.59 -0.46
C ARG A 253 4.83 18.12 0.37
N GLU A 254 4.56 19.18 1.14
CA GLU A 254 5.47 19.66 2.17
C GLU A 254 5.97 18.45 3.01
N PRO A 255 7.29 18.19 3.04
CA PRO A 255 7.84 16.91 3.49
C PRO A 255 7.58 16.57 4.96
N VAL A 256 7.61 17.56 5.85
CA VAL A 256 7.35 17.35 7.29
C VAL A 256 5.88 16.98 7.47
N SER A 257 4.96 17.73 6.88
CA SER A 257 3.52 17.45 6.86
C SER A 257 3.20 16.08 6.27
N ARG A 258 3.92 15.66 5.23
CA ARG A 258 3.82 14.32 4.63
C ARG A 258 4.21 13.23 5.63
N CYS A 259 5.34 13.38 6.31
CA CYS A 259 5.81 12.43 7.33
C CYS A 259 4.84 12.34 8.50
N LEU A 260 4.35 13.48 9.00
CA LEU A 260 3.33 13.53 10.05
C LEU A 260 2.03 12.82 9.61
N SER A 261 1.61 13.02 8.35
CA SER A 261 0.44 12.35 7.80
C SER A 261 0.64 10.84 7.65
N TRP A 262 1.86 10.41 7.29
CA TRP A 262 2.23 9.00 7.24
C TRP A 262 2.13 8.38 8.63
N TRP A 263 2.75 9.03 9.62
CA TRP A 263 2.81 8.54 10.99
C TRP A 263 1.41 8.41 11.59
N LYS A 264 0.56 9.44 11.46
CA LYS A 264 -0.85 9.40 11.89
C LYS A 264 -1.61 8.26 11.20
N ALA A 265 -1.37 8.02 9.92
CA ALA A 265 -2.04 6.95 9.17
C ALA A 265 -1.55 5.55 9.58
N ALA A 266 -0.24 5.38 9.80
CA ALA A 266 0.34 4.15 10.29
C ALA A 266 -0.19 3.81 11.69
N TYR A 267 -0.27 4.80 12.59
CA TYR A 267 -0.86 4.63 13.92
C TYR A 267 -2.35 4.27 13.87
N LYS A 268 -3.14 4.96 13.03
CA LYS A 268 -4.57 4.63 12.87
C LYS A 268 -4.78 3.22 12.34
N ALA A 269 -3.92 2.77 11.43
CA ALA A 269 -3.93 1.43 10.86
C ALA A 269 -3.06 0.43 11.64
N ARG A 270 -2.66 0.76 12.87
CA ARG A 270 -1.67 -0.02 13.63
C ARG A 270 -2.10 -1.44 13.94
N PHE A 271 -3.38 -1.77 13.82
CA PHE A 271 -3.86 -3.15 14.02
C PHE A 271 -4.06 -3.90 12.70
N ASP A 272 -3.95 -3.19 11.57
CA ASP A 272 -4.28 -3.72 10.24
C ASP A 272 -3.09 -3.84 9.32
N ARG A 273 -2.05 -3.02 9.54
CA ARG A 273 -0.89 -2.90 8.65
C ARG A 273 0.42 -3.22 9.36
N PRO A 274 1.38 -3.85 8.66
CA PRO A 274 2.67 -4.22 9.24
C PRO A 274 3.59 -3.01 9.48
N ALA A 275 3.33 -1.87 8.84
CA ALA A 275 4.18 -0.68 8.95
C ALA A 275 4.35 -0.18 10.39
N TRP A 276 3.32 -0.31 11.23
CA TRP A 276 3.41 0.10 12.64
C TRP A 276 4.27 -0.85 13.48
N SER A 277 4.33 -2.14 13.15
CA SER A 277 5.16 -3.10 13.87
C SER A 277 6.65 -2.76 13.77
N LEU A 278 7.08 -2.18 12.65
CA LEU A 278 8.45 -1.70 12.52
C LEU A 278 8.70 -0.46 13.39
N VAL A 279 7.72 0.44 13.51
CA VAL A 279 7.81 1.58 14.44
C VAL A 279 7.92 1.09 15.89
N GLU A 280 7.17 0.05 16.27
CA GLU A 280 7.25 -0.58 17.59
C GLU A 280 8.59 -1.26 17.83
N ALA A 281 9.15 -1.94 16.82
CA ALA A 281 10.47 -2.58 16.91
C ALA A 281 11.63 -1.58 17.13
N TYR A 282 11.40 -0.30 16.85
CA TYR A 282 12.33 0.80 17.09
C TYR A 282 11.98 1.61 18.35
N ASP A 283 11.14 1.07 19.23
CA ASP A 283 10.66 1.74 20.45
C ASP A 283 10.01 3.11 20.16
N GLN A 284 9.42 3.26 18.97
CA GLN A 284 8.85 4.52 18.47
C GLN A 284 9.87 5.67 18.38
N ASN A 285 11.17 5.36 18.35
CA ASN A 285 12.24 6.35 18.25
C ASN A 285 12.40 6.80 16.78
N ILE A 286 11.84 7.97 16.47
CA ILE A 286 11.84 8.53 15.10
C ILE A 286 13.27 8.72 14.59
N ARG A 287 14.19 9.26 15.42
CA ARG A 287 15.58 9.50 15.02
C ARG A 287 16.25 8.19 14.57
N ARG A 288 16.14 7.12 15.36
CA ARG A 288 16.68 5.81 14.98
C ARG A 288 16.05 5.26 13.69
N ILE A 289 14.74 5.42 13.51
CA ILE A 289 14.04 4.95 12.31
C ILE A 289 14.55 5.63 11.05
N VAL A 290 14.77 6.97 11.10
CA VAL A 290 15.27 7.73 9.95
C VAL A 290 16.75 7.50 9.71
N ASP A 291 17.57 7.42 10.77
CA ASP A 291 19.02 7.19 10.68
C ASP A 291 19.32 5.80 10.09
N ASP A 292 18.61 4.76 10.55
CA ASP A 292 18.76 3.39 10.05
C ASP A 292 18.03 3.18 8.70
N LEU A 293 17.31 4.20 8.21
CA LEU A 293 16.48 4.17 7.00
C LEU A 293 15.54 2.95 6.99
N ALA A 294 14.97 2.65 8.16
CA ALA A 294 14.11 1.50 8.37
C ALA A 294 12.78 1.65 7.63
N ILE A 295 12.28 2.89 7.55
CA ILE A 295 11.06 3.25 6.84
C ILE A 295 11.43 4.30 5.79
N PRO A 296 11.71 3.90 4.53
CA PRO A 296 12.14 4.82 3.47
C PRO A 296 11.18 5.99 3.23
N GLU A 297 9.88 5.82 3.52
CA GLU A 297 8.89 6.90 3.43
C GLU A 297 9.18 8.10 4.30
N LEU A 298 9.93 7.94 5.39
CA LEU A 298 10.17 9.00 6.37
C LEU A 298 11.44 9.81 6.05
N SER A 299 12.17 9.47 4.99
CA SER A 299 13.36 10.21 4.54
C SER A 299 13.47 10.27 3.01
N ASN A 300 13.37 11.48 2.47
CA ASN A 300 13.63 11.82 1.07
C ASN A 300 12.92 10.93 0.02
N ASP A 301 11.73 10.40 0.37
CA ASP A 301 11.01 9.43 -0.47
C ASP A 301 10.49 10.05 -1.77
N GLN A 302 10.13 11.33 -1.77
CA GLN A 302 9.61 12.00 -2.96
C GLN A 302 10.72 12.14 -4.00
N THR A 303 11.89 12.62 -3.57
CA THR A 303 13.09 12.76 -4.40
C THR A 303 13.54 11.40 -4.91
N ARG A 304 13.61 10.40 -4.04
CA ARG A 304 14.01 9.02 -4.40
C ARG A 304 13.12 8.42 -5.49
N LEU A 305 11.81 8.54 -5.33
CA LEU A 305 10.83 8.04 -6.29
C LEU A 305 10.94 8.76 -7.65
N ILE A 306 11.13 10.08 -7.65
CA ILE A 306 11.19 10.88 -8.88
C ILE A 306 12.54 10.71 -9.58
N ALA A 307 13.64 10.62 -8.83
CA ALA A 307 14.99 10.36 -9.35
C ALA A 307 15.13 8.95 -9.95
N GLY A 308 14.28 8.00 -9.53
CA GLY A 308 14.34 6.62 -10.00
C GLY A 308 15.51 5.85 -9.42
N VAL A 309 15.96 6.19 -8.22
CA VAL A 309 17.20 5.65 -7.64
C VAL A 309 16.93 4.54 -6.63
N GLY A 310 17.77 3.51 -6.70
CA GLY A 310 17.76 2.34 -5.82
C GLY A 310 18.69 2.49 -4.61
N THR A 311 19.07 3.70 -4.25
CA THR A 311 19.94 3.98 -3.10
C THR A 311 19.10 4.24 -1.86
N ARG A 312 19.58 3.83 -0.67
CA ARG A 312 18.91 4.11 0.62
C ARG A 312 19.06 5.56 1.06
N ALA A 313 20.24 6.15 0.92
CA ALA A 313 20.47 7.56 1.22
C ALA A 313 20.40 8.39 -0.07
N VAL A 314 19.55 9.41 -0.09
CA VAL A 314 19.45 10.38 -1.20
C VAL A 314 20.55 11.42 -1.03
N GLN A 315 21.21 11.78 -2.13
CA GLN A 315 22.27 12.79 -2.19
C GLN A 315 21.89 13.93 -3.14
N GLU A 316 22.75 14.95 -3.23
CA GLU A 316 22.55 16.09 -4.13
C GLU A 316 22.37 15.68 -5.59
N ASP A 317 23.18 14.71 -6.06
CA ASP A 317 23.10 14.19 -7.43
C ASP A 317 21.72 13.55 -7.71
N ASP A 318 21.10 12.90 -6.72
CA ASP A 318 19.77 12.32 -6.85
C ASP A 318 18.69 13.41 -6.94
N PHE A 319 18.85 14.50 -6.17
CA PHE A 319 17.99 15.67 -6.27
C PHE A 319 18.09 16.35 -7.64
N LEU A 320 19.30 16.52 -8.17
CA LEU A 320 19.51 17.06 -9.51
C LEU A 320 18.89 16.15 -10.57
N LYS A 321 19.10 14.84 -10.46
CA LYS A 321 18.47 13.84 -11.32
C LYS A 321 16.93 13.89 -11.25
N ALA A 322 16.36 14.12 -10.07
CA ALA A 322 14.91 14.27 -9.93
C ALA A 322 14.39 15.49 -10.73
N LYS A 323 15.11 16.61 -10.71
CA LYS A 323 14.77 17.79 -11.50
C LYS A 323 14.87 17.52 -13.00
N ASP A 324 15.97 16.91 -13.43
CA ASP A 324 16.20 16.56 -14.84
C ASP A 324 15.11 15.61 -15.34
N ASN A 325 14.77 14.60 -14.54
CA ASN A 325 13.67 13.68 -14.86
C ASN A 325 12.33 14.43 -15.02
N ILE A 326 12.01 15.37 -14.12
CA ILE A 326 10.79 16.18 -14.22
C ILE A 326 10.78 17.02 -15.50
N GLU A 327 11.89 17.65 -15.85
CA GLU A 327 11.97 18.48 -17.05
C GLU A 327 11.86 17.66 -18.33
N GLU A 328 12.49 16.49 -18.37
CA GLU A 328 12.56 15.68 -19.58
C GLU A 328 11.34 14.77 -19.77
N TYR A 329 10.82 14.15 -18.70
CA TYR A 329 9.86 13.04 -18.81
C TYR A 329 8.46 13.32 -18.24
N PHE A 330 8.29 14.35 -17.41
CA PHE A 330 7.00 14.61 -16.76
C PHE A 330 6.19 15.60 -17.59
N ASP A 331 4.92 15.26 -17.82
CA ASP A 331 3.94 16.25 -18.29
C ASP A 331 3.51 17.17 -17.14
N TYR A 332 3.59 16.68 -15.90
CA TYR A 332 3.18 17.47 -14.74
C TYR A 332 3.80 16.97 -13.41
N ALA A 333 4.29 17.89 -12.60
CA ALA A 333 4.63 17.66 -11.19
C ALA A 333 4.23 18.90 -10.39
N GLY A 334 3.33 18.74 -9.41
CA GLY A 334 2.76 19.86 -8.65
C GLY A 334 2.70 19.60 -7.15
N CYS A 335 2.32 20.62 -6.38
CA CYS A 335 2.28 20.58 -4.90
C CYS A 335 0.85 20.36 -4.38
N VAL A 336 0.65 19.65 -3.28
CA VAL A 336 -0.70 19.34 -2.75
C VAL A 336 -1.35 20.52 -2.02
N GLU A 337 -0.59 21.54 -1.60
CA GLU A 337 -1.06 22.61 -0.73
C GLU A 337 -2.14 23.50 -1.39
N ASP A 338 -2.18 23.54 -2.73
CA ASP A 338 -3.30 24.09 -3.50
C ASP A 338 -3.94 22.99 -4.37
N PHE A 339 -4.39 21.92 -3.71
CA PHE A 339 -4.91 20.73 -4.38
C PHE A 339 -6.00 21.04 -5.41
N ASP A 340 -6.92 21.96 -5.10
CA ASP A 340 -8.04 22.29 -5.97
C ASP A 340 -7.53 22.90 -7.29
N SER A 341 -6.67 23.92 -7.25
CA SER A 341 -6.10 24.52 -8.46
C SER A 341 -5.15 23.59 -9.22
N GLU A 342 -4.40 22.76 -8.51
CA GLU A 342 -3.48 21.81 -9.13
C GLU A 342 -4.20 20.66 -9.86
N ILE A 343 -5.32 20.19 -9.31
CA ILE A 343 -6.17 19.22 -10.00
C ILE A 343 -6.85 19.84 -11.22
N GLU A 344 -7.30 21.10 -11.16
CA GLU A 344 -7.84 21.78 -12.34
C GLU A 344 -6.81 21.87 -13.48
N ARG A 345 -5.56 22.24 -13.15
CA ARG A 345 -4.45 22.24 -14.11
C ARG A 345 -4.22 20.85 -14.70
N LEU A 346 -4.15 19.83 -13.85
CA LEU A 346 -3.94 18.46 -14.30
C LEU A 346 -5.10 17.95 -15.18
N ILE A 347 -6.35 18.22 -14.81
CA ILE A 347 -7.52 17.86 -15.61
C ILE A 347 -7.42 18.47 -17.01
N HIS A 348 -7.04 19.74 -17.10
CA HIS A 348 -6.85 20.43 -18.38
C HIS A 348 -5.72 19.81 -19.21
N LEU A 349 -4.54 19.60 -18.60
CA LEU A 349 -3.38 19.01 -19.27
C LEU A 349 -3.64 17.59 -19.79
N MET A 350 -4.40 16.80 -19.03
CA MET A 350 -4.67 15.40 -19.36
C MET A 350 -5.87 15.22 -20.31
N GLY A 351 -6.64 16.29 -20.54
CA GLY A 351 -7.91 16.23 -21.26
C GLY A 351 -8.96 15.38 -20.54
N TRP A 352 -8.93 15.40 -19.20
CA TRP A 352 -9.85 14.65 -18.35
C TRP A 352 -11.20 15.34 -18.24
N ASN A 353 -12.24 14.55 -17.98
CA ASN A 353 -13.55 15.10 -17.65
C ASN A 353 -13.50 15.78 -16.29
N ASN A 354 -14.19 16.91 -16.15
CA ASN A 354 -14.24 17.65 -14.90
C ASN A 354 -15.02 16.87 -13.84
N CYS A 355 -14.31 16.16 -12.96
CA CYS A 355 -14.89 15.44 -11.83
C CYS A 355 -14.96 16.38 -10.61
N ARG A 356 -15.97 17.24 -10.53
CA ARG A 356 -16.19 18.07 -9.33
C ARG A 356 -16.76 17.25 -8.18
N ALA A 357 -15.89 16.62 -7.37
CA ALA A 357 -16.14 16.30 -5.96
C ALA A 357 -14.92 15.58 -5.35
N PHE A 358 -13.90 16.33 -4.91
CA PHE A 358 -12.73 15.73 -4.23
C PHE A 358 -12.35 16.47 -2.95
N ARG A 359 -13.24 16.52 -1.96
CA ARG A 359 -12.82 16.70 -0.57
C ARG A 359 -13.17 15.46 0.24
N GLU A 360 -12.21 14.55 0.31
CA GLU A 360 -12.16 13.53 1.36
C GLU A 360 -10.71 13.37 1.82
N ASN A 361 -10.38 14.06 2.92
CA ASN A 361 -9.64 13.57 4.09
C ASN A 361 -9.22 14.79 4.93
N GLU A 362 -10.17 15.41 5.62
CA GLU A 362 -9.84 15.95 6.94
C GLU A 362 -9.52 14.72 7.78
N THR A 363 -8.24 14.45 8.01
CA THR A 363 -7.85 13.44 8.97
C THR A 363 -8.47 13.83 10.30
N GLY A 364 -9.59 13.19 10.67
CA GLY A 364 -10.23 13.42 11.96
C GLY A 364 -9.17 13.43 13.05
N ASP A 365 -9.18 14.47 13.87
CA ASP A 365 -8.19 14.72 14.91
C ASP A 365 -8.19 13.55 15.88
N VAL A 366 -7.24 12.64 15.66
CA VAL A 366 -6.74 11.82 16.75
C VAL A 366 -5.60 12.63 17.29
N GLU A 367 -5.75 13.07 18.53
CA GLU A 367 -4.71 13.75 19.30
C GLU A 367 -3.55 12.76 19.49
N LEU A 368 -2.67 12.70 18.49
CA LEU A 368 -1.51 11.86 18.51
C LEU A 368 -0.38 12.64 19.18
N ARG A 369 0.02 12.21 20.37
CA ARG A 369 1.27 12.67 20.99
C ARG A 369 2.44 12.09 20.21
N LEU A 370 2.99 12.89 19.31
CA LEU A 370 4.29 12.66 18.74
C LEU A 370 5.37 12.96 19.81
N PRO A 371 6.52 12.27 19.78
CA PRO A 371 7.67 12.68 20.59
C PRO A 371 7.98 14.17 20.42
N PRO A 372 8.49 14.85 21.47
CA PRO A 372 9.14 16.15 21.30
C PRO A 372 10.15 16.07 20.14
N ASP A 373 10.28 17.16 19.38
CA ASP A 373 11.27 17.31 18.30
C ASP A 373 11.01 16.47 17.03
N SER A 374 9.87 15.78 16.93
CA SER A 374 9.51 14.99 15.74
C SER A 374 9.58 15.77 14.42
N ALA A 375 9.16 17.04 14.43
CA ALA A 375 9.17 17.89 13.24
C ALA A 375 10.59 18.20 12.77
N GLU A 376 11.49 18.54 13.71
CA GLU A 376 12.91 18.81 13.44
C GLU A 376 13.61 17.56 12.91
N ILE A 377 13.35 16.38 13.50
CA ILE A 377 13.90 15.12 13.01
C ILE A 377 13.43 14.82 11.57
N PHE A 378 12.16 15.10 11.26
CA PHE A 378 11.66 14.94 9.88
C PHE A 378 12.24 15.99 8.93
N GLU A 379 12.45 17.21 9.38
CA GLU A 379 13.08 18.27 8.59
C GLU A 379 14.51 17.86 8.20
N ASP A 380 15.32 17.47 9.18
CA ASP A 380 16.69 16.95 8.98
C ASP A 380 16.71 15.79 7.98
N ALA A 381 15.81 14.83 8.16
CA ALA A 381 15.79 13.60 7.36
C ALA A 381 15.26 13.81 5.93
N ASN A 382 14.69 14.97 5.60
CA ASN A 382 14.01 15.25 4.34
C ASN A 382 14.55 16.48 3.60
N GLU A 383 15.82 16.85 3.80
CA GLU A 383 16.46 17.99 3.13
C GLU A 383 16.21 18.04 1.60
N TRP A 384 16.40 16.92 0.91
CA TRP A 384 16.25 16.88 -0.55
C TRP A 384 14.79 16.97 -0.99
N ASP A 385 13.88 16.35 -0.24
CA ASP A 385 12.45 16.51 -0.44
C ASP A 385 12.02 17.97 -0.24
N ILE A 386 12.59 18.69 0.73
CA ILE A 386 12.31 20.11 0.99
C ILE A 386 12.78 20.95 -0.21
N ARG A 387 14.03 20.77 -0.63
CA ARG A 387 14.57 21.49 -1.80
C ARG A 387 13.78 21.22 -3.09
N LEU A 388 13.35 19.98 -3.31
CA LEU A 388 12.52 19.60 -4.46
C LEU A 388 11.14 20.26 -4.40
N TYR A 389 10.51 20.24 -3.22
CA TYR A 389 9.23 20.88 -2.96
C TYR A 389 9.28 22.39 -3.23
N GLU A 390 10.25 23.09 -2.65
CA GLU A 390 10.44 24.53 -2.83
C GLU A 390 10.76 24.90 -4.30
N TRP A 391 11.50 24.04 -4.99
CA TRP A 391 11.77 24.24 -6.42
C TRP A 391 10.48 24.14 -7.26
N LEU A 392 9.61 23.17 -6.97
CA LEU A 392 8.32 23.04 -7.64
C LEU A 392 7.36 24.20 -7.32
N GLN A 393 7.29 24.64 -6.07
CA GLN A 393 6.47 25.81 -5.69
C GLN A 393 6.88 27.08 -6.45
N ARG A 394 8.19 27.34 -6.55
CA ARG A 394 8.72 28.50 -7.29
C ARG A 394 8.36 28.39 -8.78
N ARG A 395 8.45 27.20 -9.36
CA ARG A 395 8.11 26.94 -10.76
C ARG A 395 6.63 27.23 -11.04
N SER A 396 5.70 26.73 -10.22
CA SER A 396 4.27 27.01 -10.38
C SER A 396 3.96 28.51 -10.30
N SER A 397 4.56 29.20 -9.33
CA SER A 397 4.39 30.65 -9.13
C SER A 397 4.89 31.49 -10.33
N SER A 398 5.95 31.02 -11.02
CA SER A 398 6.46 31.69 -12.22
C SER A 398 5.58 31.49 -13.44
N VAL A 399 4.98 30.30 -13.61
CA VAL A 399 4.08 29.99 -14.72
C VAL A 399 2.80 30.85 -14.61
N ASP A 400 2.21 30.94 -13.42
CA ASP A 400 0.98 31.71 -13.18
C ASP A 400 1.16 33.23 -13.42
N ARG A 401 2.37 33.76 -13.21
CA ARG A 401 2.72 35.17 -13.53
C ARG A 401 2.82 35.46 -15.02
N ILE A 402 3.17 34.49 -15.85
CA ILE A 402 3.29 34.66 -17.31
C ILE A 402 1.90 34.61 -17.96
N THR A 403 1.03 33.70 -17.52
CA THR A 403 -0.36 33.61 -18.02
C THR A 403 -1.22 34.80 -17.60
N THR A 404 -1.00 35.38 -16.41
CA THR A 404 -1.77 36.55 -15.95
C THR A 404 -1.38 37.85 -16.67
N ASN A 405 -0.15 37.94 -17.20
CA ASN A 405 0.31 39.10 -17.98
C ASN A 405 0.03 38.98 -19.50
N ALA A 406 -0.57 37.87 -19.94
CA ALA A 406 -0.90 37.61 -21.34
C ALA A 406 -2.41 37.73 -21.64
N ILE A 407 -3.20 38.26 -20.70
CA ILE A 407 -4.65 38.51 -20.82
C ILE A 407 -4.91 40.01 -20.95
#